data_AF-A0A4U6RWX5-F1
#
_entry.id   AF-A0A4U6RWX5-F1
#
_cell.length_a   1.000
_cell.length_b   1.000
_cell.length_c   1.000
_cell.angle_alpha   90.00
_cell.angle_beta   90.00
_cell.angle_gamma   90.00
#
_symmetry.space_group_name_H-M   'P 1'
#
loop_
_entity.id
_entity.type
_entity.pdbx_description
1 polymer ?
#
loop_
_entity_poly.entity_id
_entity_poly.type
_entity_poly.pdbx_seq_one_letter_code
_entity_poly.pdbx_strand_id
1 'polypeptide(L)' 'MTRPASAQMYDPRYPVCMHVYGELVGERMDCVFTSLDQCQAGAVGLPATCLVNPYHAPRSARPYRPER' A
#
# COMPACT_ATOMS: atom_id res chain seq x y z
N MET A 1 -1.17 -17.55 11.00
CA MET A 1 -0.49 -16.46 11.71
C MET A 1 -1.10 -15.15 11.26
N THR A 2 -2.14 -14.69 11.96
CA THR A 2 -2.71 -13.36 11.75
C THR A 2 -1.72 -12.37 12.35
N ARG A 3 -0.98 -11.66 11.48
CA ARG A 3 -0.14 -10.54 11.93
C ARG A 3 -1.08 -9.52 12.56
N PRO A 4 -0.74 -8.94 13.72
CA PRO A 4 -1.58 -7.92 14.32
C PRO A 4 -1.77 -6.82 13.28
N ALA A 5 -3.03 -6.47 13.01
CA ALA A 5 -3.41 -5.24 12.33
C ALA A 5 -3.13 -4.09 13.31
N SER A 6 -1.87 -3.93 13.70
CA SER A 6 -1.41 -2.66 14.22
C SER A 6 -1.68 -1.65 13.12
N ALA A 7 -2.19 -0.49 13.50
CA ALA A 7 -2.42 0.69 12.68
C ALA A 7 -1.15 1.20 11.96
N GLN A 8 -0.49 0.33 11.20
CA GLN A 8 0.64 0.61 10.36
C GLN A 8 0.02 1.23 9.13
N MET A 9 -0.10 2.55 9.13
CA MET A 9 -0.52 3.36 7.98
C MET A 9 0.05 2.88 6.64
N TYR A 10 1.22 2.21 6.66
CA TYR A 10 1.93 1.72 5.50
C TYR A 10 2.34 0.24 5.65
N ASP A 11 1.81 -0.66 4.81
CA ASP A 11 2.29 -2.05 4.69
C ASP A 11 3.44 -2.11 3.67
N PRO A 12 4.67 -2.42 4.08
CA PRO A 12 5.83 -2.44 3.18
C PRO A 12 5.74 -3.50 2.06
N ARG A 13 4.80 -4.45 2.14
CA ARG A 13 4.56 -5.46 1.10
C ARG A 13 3.90 -4.88 -0.15
N TYR A 14 3.16 -3.78 0.01
CA TYR A 14 2.38 -3.19 -1.07
C TYR A 14 2.97 -1.84 -1.49
N PRO A 15 3.21 -1.62 -2.80
CA PRO A 15 3.72 -0.35 -3.32
C PRO A 15 2.70 0.78 -3.30
N VAL A 16 1.42 0.50 -3.11
CA VAL A 16 0.35 1.50 -3.16
C VAL A 16 -0.59 1.37 -1.97
N CYS A 17 -0.97 2.53 -1.43
CA CYS A 17 -1.89 2.67 -0.32
C CYS A 17 -3.05 3.59 -0.69
N MET A 18 -4.23 3.29 -0.15
CA MET A 18 -5.42 4.12 -0.28
C MET A 18 -5.71 4.81 1.05
N HIS A 19 -5.70 6.13 1.05
CA HIS A 19 -6.13 6.92 2.19
C HIS A 19 -7.60 7.28 2.06
N VAL A 20 -8.47 6.64 2.82
CA VAL A 20 -9.88 7.06 2.88
C VAL A 20 -10.02 8.04 4.02
N TYR A 21 -10.67 9.17 3.76
CA TYR A 21 -10.88 10.26 4.71
C TYR A 21 -12.32 10.73 4.65
N GLY A 22 -12.97 10.98 5.77
CA GLY A 22 -14.30 11.58 5.75
C GLY A 22 -14.94 11.64 7.11
N GLU A 23 -15.70 12.71 7.37
CA GLU A 23 -16.34 12.99 8.67
C GLU A 23 -17.20 11.81 9.17
N LEU A 24 -17.87 11.08 8.26
CA LEU A 24 -18.73 9.94 8.59
C LEU A 24 -18.00 8.59 8.61
N VAL A 25 -16.85 8.49 7.94
CA VAL A 25 -16.17 7.21 7.63
C VAL A 25 -14.88 7.05 8.44
N GLY A 26 -14.37 8.14 9.01
CA GLY A 26 -13.08 8.27 9.68
C GLY A 26 -11.92 8.35 8.69
N GLU A 27 -10.71 8.56 9.22
CA GLU A 27 -9.48 8.34 8.45
C GLU A 27 -9.03 6.87 8.54
N ARG A 28 -8.69 6.29 7.41
CA ARG A 28 -8.05 4.96 7.33
C ARG A 28 -7.03 4.91 6.20
N MET A 29 -6.08 4.00 6.34
CA MET A 29 -5.05 3.73 5.33
C MET A 29 -5.08 2.26 4.97
N ASP A 30 -5.42 1.97 3.72
CA ASP A 30 -5.53 0.63 3.17
C ASP A 30 -4.38 0.37 2.19
N CYS A 31 -3.31 -0.24 2.68
CA CYS A 31 -2.14 -0.64 1.89
C CYS A 31 -2.26 -2.10 1.44
N VAL A 32 -3.16 -2.36 0.50
CA VAL A 32 -3.40 -3.68 -0.09
C VAL A 32 -3.25 -3.69 -1.61
N PHE A 33 -2.88 -2.55 -2.19
CA PHE A 33 -2.85 -2.35 -3.63
C PHE A 33 -1.42 -2.46 -4.17
N THR A 34 -1.29 -3.15 -5.30
CA THR A 34 -0.01 -3.27 -6.00
C THR A 34 0.19 -2.23 -7.09
N SER A 35 -0.84 -1.42 -7.39
CA SER A 35 -0.84 -0.47 -8.51
C SER A 35 -1.80 0.68 -8.24
N LEU A 36 -1.49 1.87 -8.77
CA LEU A 36 -2.36 3.05 -8.63
C LEU A 36 -3.71 2.84 -9.30
N ASP A 37 -3.74 2.16 -10.44
CA ASP A 37 -4.97 1.85 -11.18
C ASP A 37 -5.95 0.99 -10.34
N GLN A 38 -5.43 -0.05 -9.70
CA GLN A 38 -6.16 -0.89 -8.74
C GLN A 38 -6.68 -0.08 -7.54
N CYS A 39 -5.87 0.84 -7.03
CA CYS A 39 -6.31 1.73 -5.95
C CYS A 39 -7.41 2.70 -6.43
N GLN A 40 -7.27 3.30 -7.61
CA GLN A 40 -8.26 4.23 -8.19
C GLN A 40 -9.60 3.52 -8.42
N ALA A 41 -9.57 2.29 -8.92
CA ALA A 41 -10.77 1.47 -9.09
C ALA A 41 -11.51 1.23 -7.76
N GLY A 42 -10.77 1.03 -6.66
CA GLY A 42 -11.33 0.87 -5.31
C GLY A 42 -11.72 2.19 -4.62
N ALA A 43 -11.14 3.31 -5.04
CA ALA A 43 -11.42 4.64 -4.53
C ALA A 43 -12.70 5.26 -5.12
N VAL A 44 -13.22 4.72 -6.23
CA VAL A 44 -14.44 5.24 -6.87
C VAL A 44 -15.62 5.20 -5.89
N GLY A 45 -16.20 6.37 -5.61
CA GLY A 45 -17.37 6.50 -4.72
C GLY A 45 -17.02 6.60 -3.24
N LEU A 46 -15.74 6.60 -2.88
CA LEU A 46 -15.25 6.88 -1.54
C LEU A 46 -14.45 8.18 -1.56
N PRO A 47 -14.46 8.97 -0.48
CA PRO A 47 -13.52 10.07 -0.31
C PRO A 47 -12.13 9.48 0.00
N ALA A 48 -11.42 9.05 -1.05
CA ALA A 48 -10.16 8.33 -0.92
C ALA A 48 -9.09 8.84 -1.90
N THR A 49 -7.85 8.88 -1.43
CA THR A 49 -6.67 9.30 -2.20
C THR A 49 -5.67 8.16 -2.30
N CYS A 50 -5.16 7.90 -3.50
CA CYS A 50 -4.12 6.91 -3.73
C CYS A 50 -2.73 7.51 -3.54
N LEU A 51 -1.89 6.84 -2.75
CA LEU A 51 -0.55 7.26 -2.40
C LEU A 51 0.44 6.13 -2.72
N VAL A 52 1.60 6.49 -3.28
CA VAL A 52 2.70 5.54 -3.45
C VAL A 52 3.38 5.33 -2.10
N ASN A 53 3.57 4.07 -1.71
CA ASN A 53 4.18 3.72 -0.44
C ASN A 53 5.71 3.87 -0.52
N PRO A 54 6.32 4.86 0.16
CA PRO A 54 7.77 5.03 0.16
C PRO A 54 8.50 3.92 0.93
N TYR A 55 7.81 3.20 1.82
CA TYR A 55 8.36 2.07 2.57
C TYR A 55 8.34 0.76 1.77
N HIS A 56 7.78 0.77 0.57
CA HIS A 56 7.88 -0.37 -0.33
C HIS A 56 9.30 -0.48 -0.88
N ALA A 57 10.14 -1.22 -0.16
CA ALA A 57 11.40 -1.68 -0.68
C ALA A 57 11.11 -2.86 -1.61
N PRO A 58 11.25 -2.73 -2.95
CA PRO A 58 11.31 -3.90 -3.80
C PRO A 58 12.48 -4.73 -3.24
N ARG A 59 12.22 -5.98 -2.87
CA ARG A 59 13.27 -6.89 -2.41
C ARG A 59 14.31 -6.89 -3.51
N SER A 60 15.41 -6.19 -3.27
CA SER A 60 16.47 -5.96 -4.26
C SER A 60 16.79 -7.32 -4.83
N ALA A 61 16.55 -7.51 -6.12
CA ALA A 61 16.95 -8.73 -6.80
C ALA A 61 18.41 -8.94 -6.42
N ARG A 62 18.65 -10.00 -5.65
CA ARG A 62 19.98 -10.35 -5.14
C ARG A 62 20.91 -10.24 -6.35
N PRO A 63 21.95 -9.39 -6.34
CA PRO A 63 22.75 -9.18 -7.53
C PRO A 63 23.18 -10.56 -8.00
N TYR A 64 22.72 -10.95 -9.20
CA TYR A 64 23.16 -12.16 -9.84
C TYR A 64 24.68 -12.04 -9.88
N ARG A 65 25.35 -12.83 -9.06
CA ARG A 65 26.80 -12.89 -9.04
C ARG A 65 27.12 -13.88 -10.16
N PRO A 66 27.57 -13.45 -11.35
CA PRO A 66 28.14 -14.40 -12.29
C PRO A 66 29.41 -14.92 -11.63
N GLU A 67 29.31 -16.10 -11.05
CA GLU A 67 30.44 -16.96 -10.74
C GLU A 67 31.13 -17.28 -12.06
N ARG A 68 32.42 -16.93 -12.13
CA ARG A 68 33.23 -16.78 -13.33
C ARG A 68 34.34 -17.79 -13.34
#